data_AF-A0A2W4Y0E9-F1
#
_entry.id   AF-A0A2W4Y0E9-F1
#
_cell.length_a   1.000
_cell.length_b   1.000
_cell.length_c   1.000
_cell.angle_alpha   90.00
_cell.angle_beta   90.00
_cell.angle_gamma   90.00
#
_symmetry.space_group_name_H-M   'P 1'
#
loop_
_entity.id
_entity.type
_entity.pdbx_description
1 polymer ?
#
loop_
_entity_poly.entity_id
_entity_poly.type
_entity_poly.pdbx_seq_one_letter_code
_entity_poly.pdbx_strand_id
1 'polypeptide(L)' 'MATDKAKLMVYMDQPYKDGLAKLAAAQNRSMSNYVETLIMEAVEAAIAAGDIPPAPVEGKQL' A
#
# COMPACT_ATOMS: atom_id res chain seq x y z
N MET A 1 -12.23 9.51 12.65
CA MET A 1 -10.82 9.51 13.12
C MET A 1 -9.97 10.14 12.05
N ALA A 2 -9.28 11.23 12.35
CA ALA A 2 -8.19 11.70 11.50
C ALA A 2 -7.09 10.64 11.58
N THR A 3 -6.72 10.06 10.45
CA THR A 3 -5.61 9.11 10.38
C THR A 3 -4.36 9.93 10.09
N ASP A 4 -3.27 9.77 10.84
CA ASP A 4 -1.98 10.39 10.52
C ASP A 4 -1.31 9.78 9.27
N LYS A 5 -2.03 8.90 8.56
CA LYS A 5 -1.58 8.29 7.31
C LYS A 5 -1.44 9.34 6.21
N ALA A 6 -0.32 9.30 5.51
CA ALA A 6 -0.11 10.09 4.30
C ALA A 6 -1.21 9.79 3.26
N LYS A 7 -1.72 10.84 2.60
CA LYS A 7 -2.67 10.71 1.50
C LYS A 7 -1.90 10.63 0.19
N LEU A 8 -2.24 9.64 -0.63
CA LEU A 8 -1.70 9.47 -1.98
C LEU A 8 -2.81 9.67 -3.00
N MET A 9 -2.52 10.44 -4.04
CA MET A 9 -3.35 10.50 -5.25
C MET A 9 -2.60 9.77 -6.37
N VAL A 10 -3.30 8.86 -7.06
CA VAL A 10 -2.71 8.04 -8.12
C VAL A 10 -3.49 8.29 -9.41
N TYR A 11 -2.77 8.60 -10.47
CA TYR A 11 -3.32 8.62 -11.82
C TYR A 11 -3.22 7.20 -12.40
N MET A 12 -4.32 6.71 -12.93
CA MET A 12 -4.38 5.40 -13.59
C MET A 12 -5.46 5.41 -14.67
N ASP A 13 -5.27 4.63 -15.73
CA ASP A 13 -6.28 4.52 -16.78
C ASP A 13 -7.55 3.85 -16.26
N GLN A 14 -8.68 4.26 -16.83
CA GLN A 14 -10.00 3.80 -16.43
C GLN A 14 -10.14 2.27 -16.42
N PRO A 15 -9.63 1.50 -17.41
CA PRO A 15 -9.77 0.04 -17.40
C PRO A 15 -9.09 -0.62 -16.20
N TYR A 16 -7.92 -0.12 -15.80
CA TYR A 16 -7.20 -0.64 -14.63
C TYR A 16 -7.89 -0.26 -13.34
N LYS A 17 -8.42 0.96 -13.26
CA LYS A 17 -9.22 1.42 -12.11
C LYS A 17 -10.43 0.51 -11.88
N ASP A 18 -11.17 0.21 -12.93
CA ASP A 18 -12.37 -0.62 -12.87
C ASP A 18 -12.03 -2.08 -12.54
N GLY A 19 -10.95 -2.61 -13.12
CA GLY A 19 -10.43 -3.95 -12.78
C GLY A 19 -10.04 -4.06 -11.31
N LEU A 20 -9.31 -3.07 -10.80
CA LEU A 20 -8.88 -3.01 -9.40
C LEU A 20 -10.08 -2.91 -8.44
N ALA A 21 -11.10 -2.12 -8.78
CA ALA A 21 -12.32 -2.02 -7.99
C ALA A 21 -13.07 -3.36 -7.90
N LYS A 22 -13.17 -4.10 -9.02
CA LYS A 22 -13.78 -5.44 -9.04
C LYS A 22 -12.99 -6.44 -8.19
N LEU A 23 -11.66 -6.41 -8.29
CA LEU A 23 -10.79 -7.30 -7.52
C LEU A 23 -10.89 -7.03 -6.01
N ALA A 24 -10.89 -5.76 -5.61
CA ALA A 24 -11.09 -5.36 -4.21
C ALA A 24 -12.44 -5.82 -3.67
N ALA A 25 -13.52 -5.64 -4.46
CA ALA A 25 -14.86 -6.08 -4.09
C ALA A 25 -14.96 -7.61 -3.94
N ALA A 26 -14.33 -8.38 -4.84
CA ALA A 26 -14.28 -9.84 -4.75
C ALA A 26 -13.61 -10.34 -3.46
N GLN A 27 -12.73 -9.53 -2.86
CA GLN A 27 -12.06 -9.83 -1.60
C GLN A 27 -12.76 -9.21 -0.37
N ASN A 28 -13.95 -8.61 -0.53
CA ASN A 28 -14.66 -7.88 0.52
C ASN A 28 -13.85 -6.73 1.14
N ARG A 29 -13.02 -6.05 0.32
CA ARG A 29 -12.19 -4.91 0.77
C ARG A 29 -12.57 -3.65 0.02
N SER A 30 -12.37 -2.49 0.66
CA SER A 30 -12.43 -1.22 -0.05
C SER A 30 -11.21 -1.07 -0.96
N MET A 31 -11.36 -0.29 -2.03
CA MET A 31 -10.28 -0.06 -3.00
C MET A 31 -9.04 0.57 -2.33
N SER A 32 -9.22 1.52 -1.41
CA SER A 32 -8.12 2.16 -0.70
C SER A 32 -7.37 1.20 0.22
N ASN A 33 -8.09 0.34 0.95
CA ASN A 33 -7.49 -0.67 1.82
C ASN A 33 -6.73 -1.73 1.00
N TYR A 34 -7.28 -2.08 -0.17
CA TYR A 34 -6.63 -3.02 -1.07
C TYR A 34 -5.33 -2.45 -1.66
N VAL A 35 -5.35 -1.20 -2.14
CA VAL A 35 -4.15 -0.51 -2.64
C VAL A 35 -3.10 -0.34 -1.53
N GLU A 36 -3.52 -0.01 -0.30
CA GLU A 36 -2.63 0.08 0.85
C GLU A 36 -1.87 -1.25 1.07
N THR A 37 -2.58 -2.38 0.97
CA THR A 37 -1.98 -3.71 1.12
C THR A 37 -0.95 -3.99 0.01
N LEU A 38 -1.31 -3.71 -1.25
CA LEU A 38 -0.40 -3.93 -2.38
C LEU A 38 0.87 -3.08 -2.27
N ILE A 39 0.76 -1.84 -1.78
CA ILE A 39 1.93 -0.98 -1.56
C ILE A 39 2.81 -1.55 -0.45
N MET A 40 2.23 -2.00 0.66
CA MET A 40 2.99 -2.60 1.76
C MET A 40 3.73 -3.87 1.32
N GLU A 41 3.05 -4.78 0.62
CA GLU A 41 3.65 -6.01 0.08
C GLU A 41 4.80 -5.71 -0.90
N ALA A 42 4.64 -4.71 -1.77
CA ALA A 42 5.69 -4.29 -2.69
C ALA A 42 6.91 -3.70 -1.97
N VAL A 43 6.69 -2.90 -0.91
CA VAL A 43 7.78 -2.35 -0.09
C VAL A 43 8.50 -3.45 0.67
N GLU A 44 7.77 -4.40 1.27
CA GLU A 44 8.36 -5.55 1.96
C GLU A 44 9.22 -6.40 1.01
N ALA A 45 8.74 -6.65 -0.22
CA ALA A 45 9.51 -7.36 -1.23
C ALA A 45 10.78 -6.60 -1.64
N ALA A 46 10.70 -5.27 -1.80
CA ALA A 46 11.86 -4.42 -2.11
C ALA A 46 12.88 -4.37 -0.96
N ILE A 47 12.43 -4.40 0.30
CA ILE A 47 13.32 -4.51 1.47
C ILE A 47 14.01 -5.88 1.47
N ALA A 48 13.28 -6.96 1.21
CA ALA A 48 13.83 -8.31 1.16
C ALA A 48 14.85 -8.49 0.02
N ALA A 49 14.64 -7.81 -1.11
CA ALA A 49 15.58 -7.77 -2.23
C ALA A 49 16.82 -6.89 -1.96
N GLY A 50 16.75 -6.01 -0.97
CA GLY A 50 17.80 -5.04 -0.64
C GLY A 50 17.74 -3.75 -1.46
N ASP A 51 16.67 -3.51 -2.23
CA ASP A 51 16.47 -2.31 -3.05
C ASP A 51 16.14 -1.07 -2.19
N ILE A 52 15.47 -1.28 -1.06
CA ILE A 52 15.11 -0.24 -0.10
C ILE A 52 15.66 -0.65 1.27
N PRO A 53 16.37 0.23 1.99
CA PRO A 53 16.82 -0.09 3.34
C PRO A 53 15.61 -0.30 4.26
N PRO A 54 15.64 -1.27 5.19
CA PRO A 54 14.57 -1.43 6.16
C PRO A 54 14.42 -0.14 6.96
N ALA A 55 13.17 0.30 7.19
CA ALA A 55 12.92 1.50 7.97
C ALA A 55 13.59 1.40 9.35
N PRO A 56 14.26 2.47 9.83
CA PRO A 56 14.73 2.49 11.21
C PRO A 56 13.52 2.35 12.13
N VAL A 57 13.55 1.33 12.99
CA VAL A 57 12.54 1.13 14.02
C VAL A 57 12.75 2.25 15.06
N GLU A 58 12.16 3.42 14.85
CA GLU A 58 12.16 4.48 15.85
C GLU A 58 11.44 3.96 17.10
N GLY A 59 12.22 3.57 18.11
CA GLY A 59 11.67 3.02 19.36
C GLY A 59 12.58 2.15 20.24
N LYS A 60 13.85 1.89 19.88
CA LYS A 60 14.83 1.32 20.83
C LYS A 60 16.03 2.26 20.99
N GLN A 61 15.87 3.23 21.88
CA GLN A 61 17.01 3.81 22.58
C GLN A 61 17.53 2.71 23.54
N LEU A 62 18.80 2.35 23.41
CA LEU A 62 19.57 1.66 24.46
C LEU A 62 19.88 2.64 25.59
#